data_AF-A0A3S4F2P1-F1
#
_entry.id   AF-A0A3S4F2P1-F1
#
_cell.length_a   1.000
_cell.length_b   1.000
_cell.length_c   1.000
_cell.angle_alpha   90.00
_cell.angle_beta   90.00
_cell.angle_gamma   90.00
#
_symmetry.space_group_name_H-M   'P 1'
#
loop_
_entity.id
_entity.type
_entity.pdbx_description
1 polymer ?
#
loop_
_entity_poly.entity_id
_entity_poly.type
_entity_poly.pdbx_seq_one_letter_code
_entity_poly.pdbx_strand_id
1 'polypeptide(L)'
;MSSSSSLQRPALPLHSDPELWTPPPDPEKPACPYRIGFQVEIKPHAPPPPFGDPQHGLGAWRPRSDVDLYSATQTELVMAYPPLERENALPSSSGPSATLAITGTLAVGDERGAQLVVCSVAPETSEPPFEAVAKIFDGLYYPFECRHAAHVPTNTAKEADVDYTHEAAALGHLHKARQSGRTGLCAPKYFGSWTFSLPITHMGKKLKRSVRLVLMENIKGPSIRSVCQDPAALSCYTQQDRLAILAKVLDGFVRQWHAGVDQRDLASRNVILRPSSSSSLPEPVLVDYNAAVVFELSRYGKAPCQLDPLPVNPMKFFWDMSFAEFAGWTPSEWGNSLRHSQRWLKERFGGKEASNYAPVDVELQFAEY
;
A
#
# COMPACT_ATOMS: atom_id res chain seq x y z
N MET A 1 -29.39 -45.47 -63.29
CA MET A 1 -28.24 -45.66 -62.38
C MET A 1 -27.35 -44.42 -62.53
N SER A 2 -27.81 -43.28 -62.01
CA SER A 2 -27.58 -42.75 -60.65
C SER A 2 -26.36 -41.82 -60.63
N SER A 3 -26.60 -40.59 -61.04
CA SER A 3 -25.73 -39.42 -60.89
C SER A 3 -25.77 -38.97 -59.42
N SER A 4 -24.63 -39.07 -58.74
CA SER A 4 -24.49 -38.66 -57.35
C SER A 4 -23.98 -37.22 -57.28
N SER A 5 -24.88 -36.31 -56.94
CA SER A 5 -24.61 -34.91 -56.60
C SER A 5 -23.91 -34.83 -55.24
N SER A 6 -22.68 -34.33 -55.20
CA SER A 6 -21.96 -33.99 -53.97
C SER A 6 -22.43 -32.63 -53.45
N LEU A 7 -23.29 -32.64 -52.44
CA LEU A 7 -23.65 -31.45 -51.67
C LEU A 7 -22.41 -30.95 -50.90
N GLN A 8 -21.81 -29.85 -51.37
CA GLN A 8 -20.85 -29.07 -50.58
C GLN A 8 -21.59 -28.47 -49.38
N ARG A 9 -21.13 -28.81 -48.16
CA ARG A 9 -21.58 -28.12 -46.94
C ARG A 9 -21.12 -26.66 -47.00
N PRO A 10 -21.96 -25.69 -46.63
CA PRO A 10 -21.52 -24.31 -46.44
C PRO A 10 -20.46 -24.30 -45.34
N ALA A 11 -19.33 -23.66 -45.61
CA ALA A 11 -18.36 -23.33 -44.58
C ALA A 11 -19.07 -22.45 -43.54
N LEU A 12 -19.11 -22.89 -42.29
CA LEU A 12 -19.50 -22.04 -41.17
C LEU A 12 -18.53 -20.85 -41.14
N PRO A 13 -19.01 -19.61 -40.92
CA PRO A 13 -18.13 -18.48 -40.71
C PRO A 13 -17.15 -18.84 -39.60
N LEU A 14 -15.85 -18.64 -39.83
CA LEU A 14 -14.90 -18.59 -38.72
C LEU A 14 -15.45 -17.54 -37.76
N HIS A 15 -15.90 -17.97 -36.59
CA HIS A 15 -16.18 -17.06 -35.50
C HIS A 15 -14.91 -16.26 -35.28
N SER A 16 -14.97 -14.96 -35.57
CA SER A 16 -13.99 -14.00 -35.08
C SER A 16 -13.91 -14.20 -33.58
N ASP A 17 -12.72 -14.43 -33.04
CA ASP A 17 -12.51 -14.45 -31.59
C ASP A 17 -13.18 -13.21 -31.00
N PRO A 18 -13.90 -13.33 -29.86
CA PRO A 18 -14.49 -12.17 -29.22
C PRO A 18 -13.39 -11.14 -28.96
N GLU A 19 -13.57 -9.94 -29.49
CA GLU A 19 -12.60 -8.84 -29.37
C GLU A 19 -12.37 -8.57 -27.88
N LEU A 20 -11.19 -8.94 -27.40
CA LEU A 20 -10.82 -8.79 -26.00
C LEU A 20 -10.70 -7.30 -25.70
N TRP A 21 -11.34 -6.85 -24.62
CA TRP A 21 -11.35 -5.43 -24.25
C TRP A 21 -9.93 -4.93 -23.97
N THR A 22 -9.67 -3.70 -24.42
CA THR A 22 -8.48 -2.91 -24.08
C THR A 22 -8.92 -1.49 -23.76
N PRO A 23 -8.17 -0.75 -22.93
CA PRO A 23 -8.45 0.65 -22.66
C PRO A 23 -8.66 1.47 -23.95
N PRO A 24 -9.75 2.26 -24.06
CA PRO A 24 -9.96 3.11 -25.23
C PRO A 24 -8.87 4.20 -25.31
N PRO A 25 -8.53 4.68 -26.52
CA PRO A 25 -7.59 5.79 -26.68
C PRO A 25 -8.03 7.01 -25.90
N ASP A 26 -7.12 7.58 -25.10
CA ASP A 26 -7.38 8.75 -24.26
C ASP A 26 -6.46 9.92 -24.67
N PRO A 27 -6.82 10.69 -25.70
CA PRO A 27 -6.01 11.82 -26.17
C PRO A 27 -6.02 13.02 -25.20
N GLU A 28 -6.96 13.05 -24.25
CA GLU A 28 -7.07 14.11 -23.25
C GLU A 28 -6.18 13.87 -22.02
N LYS A 29 -5.74 12.62 -21.80
CA LYS A 29 -4.84 12.25 -20.71
C LYS A 29 -3.46 12.92 -20.87
N PRO A 30 -3.09 13.88 -19.99
CA PRO A 30 -1.72 14.41 -19.98
C PRO A 30 -0.70 13.33 -19.60
N ALA A 31 0.54 13.54 -20.05
CA ALA A 31 1.68 12.76 -19.55
C ALA A 31 1.89 12.98 -18.04
N CYS A 32 2.38 11.93 -17.36
CA CYS A 32 2.61 11.96 -15.92
C CYS A 32 3.56 13.10 -15.49
N PRO A 33 3.09 14.08 -14.67
CA PRO A 33 3.85 15.29 -14.38
C PRO A 33 4.86 15.13 -13.23
N TYR A 34 4.82 14.00 -12.51
CA TYR A 34 5.54 13.81 -11.24
C TYR A 34 7.01 13.49 -11.44
N ARG A 35 7.77 14.47 -11.91
CA ARG A 35 9.21 14.38 -12.19
C ARG A 35 9.98 15.49 -11.49
N ILE A 36 11.30 15.34 -11.41
CA ILE A 36 12.20 16.33 -10.83
C ILE A 36 11.91 17.72 -11.45
N GLY A 37 11.81 18.73 -10.58
CA GLY A 37 11.49 20.11 -10.97
C GLY A 37 9.99 20.43 -10.99
N PHE A 38 9.10 19.45 -10.87
CA PHE A 38 7.69 19.71 -10.60
C PHE A 38 7.52 20.37 -9.23
N GLN A 39 6.72 21.44 -9.19
CA GLN A 39 6.42 22.19 -7.97
C GLN A 39 4.93 22.51 -7.92
N VAL A 40 4.34 22.40 -6.73
CA VAL A 40 2.92 22.71 -6.52
C VAL A 40 2.64 23.14 -5.09
N GLU A 41 1.63 24.00 -4.93
CA GLU A 41 1.04 24.29 -3.62
C GLU A 41 0.16 23.11 -3.19
N ILE A 42 0.37 22.63 -1.97
CA ILE A 42 -0.40 21.58 -1.33
C ILE A 42 -1.12 22.15 -0.10
N LYS A 43 -2.33 21.64 0.16
CA LYS A 43 -3.16 22.05 1.29
C LYS A 43 -3.43 20.87 2.22
N PRO A 44 -3.44 21.06 3.55
CA PRO A 44 -3.83 20.01 4.47
C PRO A 44 -5.22 19.47 4.13
N HIS A 45 -5.35 18.15 4.17
CA HIS A 45 -6.58 17.46 3.85
C HIS A 45 -6.95 16.50 4.98
N ALA A 46 -8.23 16.49 5.36
CA ALA A 46 -8.79 15.53 6.29
C ALA A 46 -9.40 14.36 5.49
N PRO A 47 -8.75 13.18 5.45
CA PRO A 47 -9.28 12.04 4.69
C PRO A 47 -10.67 11.64 5.19
N PRO A 48 -11.57 11.18 4.30
CA PRO A 48 -12.74 10.43 4.72
C PRO A 48 -12.33 9.10 5.36
N PRO A 49 -13.23 8.43 6.12
CA PRO A 49 -12.98 7.07 6.60
C PRO A 49 -12.64 6.11 5.45
N PRO A 50 -11.78 5.10 5.69
CA PRO A 50 -11.49 4.06 4.71
C PRO A 50 -12.76 3.37 4.19
N PHE A 51 -12.75 2.98 2.92
CA PHE A 51 -13.86 2.32 2.25
C PHE A 51 -13.35 1.40 1.13
N GLY A 52 -14.25 0.62 0.52
CA GLY A 52 -13.90 -0.27 -0.60
C GLY A 52 -13.49 -1.68 -0.17
N ASP A 53 -13.36 -1.89 1.15
CA ASP A 53 -13.14 -3.20 1.76
C ASP A 53 -14.39 -3.67 2.51
N PRO A 54 -14.76 -4.98 2.45
CA PRO A 54 -15.90 -5.53 3.20
C PRO A 54 -15.88 -5.25 4.70
N GLN A 55 -14.70 -5.02 5.29
CA GLN A 55 -14.54 -4.68 6.70
C GLN A 55 -15.01 -3.27 7.05
N HIS A 56 -15.04 -2.33 6.11
CA HIS A 56 -15.43 -0.93 6.33
C HIS A 56 -16.91 -0.65 6.03
N GLY A 57 -17.70 -1.68 5.69
CA GLY A 57 -19.10 -1.56 5.28
C GLY A 57 -19.24 -1.04 3.84
N LEU A 58 -20.46 -0.70 3.41
CA LEU A 58 -20.71 -0.23 2.03
C LEU A 58 -20.01 1.10 1.71
N GLY A 59 -19.51 1.84 2.72
CA GLY A 59 -18.78 3.08 2.56
C GLY A 59 -19.62 4.25 2.02
N ALA A 60 -18.96 5.40 1.82
CA ALA A 60 -19.56 6.60 1.21
C ALA A 60 -19.47 6.62 -0.33
N TRP A 61 -18.80 5.62 -0.93
CA TRP A 61 -18.58 5.58 -2.37
C TRP A 61 -19.80 5.01 -3.09
N ARG A 62 -20.16 5.61 -4.24
CA ARG A 62 -21.39 5.26 -4.97
C ARG A 62 -21.36 3.77 -5.35
N PRO A 63 -22.43 2.99 -5.07
CA PRO A 63 -22.42 1.53 -5.30
C PRO A 63 -22.13 1.11 -6.75
N ARG A 64 -22.39 1.99 -7.72
CA ARG A 64 -22.06 1.80 -9.13
C ARG A 64 -21.50 3.08 -9.73
N SER A 65 -20.52 2.90 -10.61
CA SER A 65 -20.20 3.88 -11.62
C SER A 65 -21.39 3.97 -12.56
N ASP A 66 -22.03 5.13 -12.64
CA ASP A 66 -22.99 5.51 -13.67
C ASP A 66 -22.32 5.58 -15.06
N VAL A 67 -20.98 5.57 -15.10
CA VAL A 67 -20.16 5.49 -16.31
C VAL A 67 -19.92 4.04 -16.69
N ASP A 68 -20.17 3.70 -17.97
CA ASP A 68 -19.82 2.41 -18.56
C ASP A 68 -18.30 2.30 -18.75
N LEU A 69 -17.64 1.59 -17.85
CA LEU A 69 -16.19 1.42 -17.83
C LEU A 69 -15.62 0.76 -19.09
N TYR A 70 -16.43 0.02 -19.85
CA TYR A 70 -15.95 -0.60 -21.10
C TYR A 70 -15.81 0.42 -22.24
N SER A 71 -16.53 1.54 -22.16
CA SER A 71 -16.56 2.58 -23.20
C SER A 71 -15.81 3.86 -22.82
N ALA A 72 -15.70 4.14 -21.52
CA ALA A 72 -15.17 5.40 -21.02
C ALA A 72 -13.64 5.47 -21.09
N THR A 73 -13.13 6.64 -21.40
CA THR A 73 -11.71 6.98 -21.23
C THR A 73 -11.37 7.18 -19.75
N GLN A 74 -10.09 7.08 -19.41
CA GLN A 74 -9.63 7.27 -18.04
C GLN A 74 -9.81 8.73 -17.59
N THR A 75 -9.64 9.68 -18.50
CA THR A 75 -9.93 11.11 -18.28
C THR A 75 -11.40 11.34 -17.95
N GLU A 76 -12.34 10.78 -18.73
CA GLU A 76 -13.78 10.87 -18.44
C GLU A 76 -14.10 10.31 -17.06
N LEU A 77 -13.53 9.16 -16.71
CA LEU A 77 -13.77 8.51 -15.42
C LEU A 77 -13.30 9.37 -14.25
N VAL A 78 -12.06 9.88 -14.30
CA VAL A 78 -11.49 10.72 -13.23
C VAL A 78 -12.24 12.05 -13.09
N MET A 79 -12.74 12.60 -14.19
CA MET A 79 -13.53 13.84 -14.16
C MET A 79 -14.96 13.62 -13.65
N ALA A 80 -15.56 12.47 -13.93
CA ALA A 80 -16.89 12.10 -13.41
C ALA A 80 -16.86 11.73 -11.92
N TYR A 81 -15.75 11.16 -11.45
CA TYR A 81 -15.56 10.72 -10.06
C TYR A 81 -14.34 11.40 -9.41
N PRO A 82 -14.44 12.70 -9.05
CA PRO A 82 -13.36 13.36 -8.32
C PRO A 82 -13.14 12.71 -6.94
N PRO A 83 -11.91 12.80 -6.38
CA PRO A 83 -11.58 12.22 -5.08
C PRO A 83 -12.54 12.63 -3.97
N LEU A 84 -12.99 11.66 -3.16
CA LEU A 84 -13.93 11.89 -2.07
C LEU A 84 -13.43 12.95 -1.09
N GLU A 85 -14.36 13.78 -0.62
CA GLU A 85 -14.19 14.69 0.50
C GLU A 85 -14.82 14.08 1.75
N ARG A 86 -14.34 14.46 2.93
CA ARG A 86 -14.96 14.05 4.18
C ARG A 86 -16.29 14.77 4.37
N GLU A 87 -17.36 14.00 4.61
CA GLU A 87 -18.68 14.56 4.93
C GLU A 87 -18.63 15.48 6.14
N ASN A 88 -19.28 16.65 6.05
CA ASN A 88 -19.27 17.71 7.06
C ASN A 88 -17.87 18.22 7.43
N ALA A 89 -16.85 18.01 6.58
CA ALA A 89 -15.61 18.74 6.71
C ALA A 89 -15.91 20.24 6.58
N LEU A 90 -15.48 21.02 7.58
CA LEU A 90 -15.43 22.47 7.44
C LEU A 90 -14.67 22.80 6.14
N PRO A 91 -15.12 23.79 5.35
CA PRO A 91 -14.46 24.15 4.11
C PRO A 91 -13.00 24.46 4.43
N SER A 92 -12.09 23.65 3.87
CA SER A 92 -10.66 23.61 4.20
C SER A 92 -10.38 23.33 5.68
N SER A 93 -9.84 22.15 5.98
CA SER A 93 -9.01 21.94 7.16
C SER A 93 -8.01 23.10 7.24
N SER A 94 -8.21 24.02 8.19
CA SER A 94 -7.63 25.36 8.26
C SER A 94 -6.15 25.40 8.65
N GLY A 95 -5.38 24.42 8.17
CA GLY A 95 -3.93 24.40 8.34
C GLY A 95 -3.24 25.23 7.25
N PRO A 96 -2.02 25.73 7.51
CA PRO A 96 -1.24 26.47 6.51
C PRO A 96 -0.96 25.59 5.29
N SER A 97 -0.98 26.18 4.09
CA SER A 97 -0.53 25.49 2.88
C SER A 97 0.98 25.24 2.96
N ALA A 98 1.49 24.42 2.04
CA ALA A 98 2.92 24.24 1.84
C ALA A 98 3.24 24.20 0.34
N THR A 99 4.47 24.52 -0.02
CA THR A 99 4.99 24.27 -1.36
C THR A 99 5.74 22.95 -1.39
N LEU A 100 5.32 22.04 -2.26
CA LEU A 100 6.01 20.78 -2.53
C LEU A 100 6.83 20.92 -3.81
N ALA A 101 8.12 20.57 -3.76
CA ALA A 101 9.00 20.47 -4.92
C ALA A 101 9.60 19.06 -5.03
N ILE A 102 9.44 18.41 -6.18
CA ILE A 102 9.98 17.07 -6.42
C ILE A 102 11.49 17.16 -6.67
N THR A 103 12.26 16.48 -5.82
CA THR A 103 13.73 16.43 -5.87
C THR A 103 14.27 15.09 -6.34
N GLY A 104 13.44 14.04 -6.33
CA GLY A 104 13.80 12.72 -6.85
C GLY A 104 12.57 11.86 -7.12
N THR A 105 12.75 10.83 -7.94
CA THR A 105 11.69 9.86 -8.28
C THR A 105 12.06 8.50 -7.71
N LEU A 106 11.18 7.93 -6.88
CA LEU A 106 11.34 6.54 -6.43
C LEU A 106 10.64 5.59 -7.38
N ALA A 107 9.44 5.98 -7.82
CA ALA A 107 8.52 5.06 -8.43
C ALA A 107 7.37 5.83 -9.11
N VAL A 108 7.55 6.17 -10.38
CA VAL A 108 6.62 7.00 -11.17
C VAL A 108 6.40 6.35 -12.53
N GLY A 109 5.16 6.37 -13.02
CA GLY A 109 4.81 5.86 -14.34
C GLY A 109 3.30 5.63 -14.50
N ASP A 110 2.89 5.50 -15.75
CA ASP A 110 1.56 5.03 -16.10
C ASP A 110 1.30 3.62 -15.57
N GLU A 111 0.03 3.32 -15.29
CA GLU A 111 -0.48 2.01 -14.86
C GLU A 111 0.14 1.46 -13.56
N ARG A 112 0.91 2.28 -12.84
CA ARG A 112 1.61 1.88 -11.63
C ARG A 112 0.71 1.89 -10.40
N GLY A 113 -0.31 2.75 -10.38
CA GLY A 113 -1.07 3.07 -9.17
C GLY A 113 -0.53 4.35 -8.52
N ALA A 114 -0.34 4.35 -7.21
CA ALA A 114 0.23 5.49 -6.49
C ALA A 114 1.66 5.82 -6.98
N GLN A 115 1.94 7.11 -7.10
CA GLN A 115 3.22 7.65 -7.57
C GLN A 115 4.06 8.02 -6.35
N LEU A 116 5.34 7.65 -6.35
CA LEU A 116 6.24 7.82 -5.21
C LEU A 116 7.43 8.68 -5.60
N VAL A 117 7.56 9.82 -4.92
CA VAL A 117 8.59 10.82 -5.20
C VAL A 117 9.23 11.31 -3.90
N VAL A 118 10.53 11.64 -3.96
CA VAL A 118 11.21 12.38 -2.91
C VAL A 118 10.96 13.86 -3.18
N CYS A 119 10.60 14.61 -2.13
CA CYS A 119 10.30 16.01 -2.24
C CYS A 119 10.89 16.83 -1.08
N SER A 120 11.16 18.10 -1.37
CA SER A 120 11.30 19.14 -0.36
C SER A 120 9.94 19.79 -0.15
N VAL A 121 9.52 19.92 1.11
CA VAL A 121 8.27 20.53 1.51
C VAL A 121 8.59 21.77 2.32
N ALA A 122 8.18 22.93 1.82
CA ALA A 122 8.34 24.21 2.48
C ALA A 122 6.96 24.67 3.00
N PRO A 123 6.68 24.51 4.31
CA PRO A 123 5.47 25.07 4.91
C PRO A 123 5.40 26.59 4.69
N GLU A 124 4.19 27.15 4.62
CA GLU A 124 4.01 28.61 4.65
C GLU A 124 4.35 29.24 6.02
N THR A 125 4.52 28.41 7.04
CA THR A 125 4.99 28.85 8.36
C THR A 125 6.47 29.22 8.31
N SER A 126 6.99 29.84 9.38
CA SER A 126 8.44 30.12 9.51
C SER A 126 9.29 28.87 9.77
N GLU A 127 8.73 27.67 9.59
CA GLU A 127 9.45 26.42 9.78
C GLU A 127 10.38 26.14 8.59
N PRO A 128 11.56 25.55 8.82
CA PRO A 128 12.48 25.22 7.73
C PRO A 128 11.86 24.15 6.82
N PRO A 129 12.16 24.18 5.51
CA PRO A 129 11.77 23.10 4.61
C PRO A 129 12.33 21.75 5.08
N PHE A 130 11.55 20.69 4.89
CA PHE A 130 11.95 19.34 5.25
C PHE A 130 11.86 18.39 4.05
N GLU A 131 12.62 17.31 4.11
CA GLU A 131 12.58 16.25 3.12
C GLU A 131 11.51 15.21 3.49
N ALA A 132 10.72 14.79 2.50
CA ALA A 132 9.71 13.76 2.65
C ALA A 132 9.63 12.88 1.40
N VAL A 133 8.92 11.76 1.53
CA VAL A 133 8.36 11.03 0.39
C VAL A 133 6.90 11.41 0.27
N ALA A 134 6.49 11.83 -0.93
CA ALA A 134 5.09 11.97 -1.28
C ALA A 134 4.62 10.71 -2.00
N LYS A 135 3.59 10.07 -1.46
CA LYS A 135 2.79 9.04 -2.15
C LYS A 135 1.54 9.72 -2.69
N ILE A 136 1.47 9.86 -4.01
CA ILE A 136 0.46 10.65 -4.74
C ILE A 136 -0.54 9.69 -5.37
N PHE A 137 -1.82 9.90 -5.06
CA PHE A 137 -2.94 9.05 -5.49
C PHE A 137 -3.71 9.81 -6.58
N ASP A 138 -3.25 9.63 -7.82
CA ASP A 138 -3.86 10.23 -9.00
C ASP A 138 -4.44 9.15 -9.90
N GLY A 139 -5.76 8.99 -9.88
CA GLY A 139 -6.49 7.95 -10.63
C GLY A 139 -6.25 7.99 -12.14
N LEU A 140 -5.67 9.07 -12.69
CA LEU A 140 -5.29 9.17 -14.10
C LEU A 140 -4.07 8.31 -14.47
N TYR A 141 -3.26 7.89 -13.48
CA TYR A 141 -2.05 7.08 -13.69
C TYR A 141 -2.15 5.69 -13.03
N TYR A 142 -3.36 5.31 -12.61
CA TYR A 142 -3.68 3.97 -12.15
C TYR A 142 -3.92 3.03 -13.35
N PRO A 143 -3.68 1.72 -13.20
CA PRO A 143 -3.95 0.74 -14.24
C PRO A 143 -5.46 0.64 -14.49
N PHE A 144 -5.87 0.95 -15.72
CA PHE A 144 -7.28 0.90 -16.11
C PHE A 144 -7.74 -0.53 -16.43
N GLU A 145 -6.82 -1.42 -16.79
CA GLU A 145 -7.06 -2.85 -16.86
C GLU A 145 -6.81 -3.52 -15.50
N CYS A 146 -7.68 -4.47 -15.14
CA CYS A 146 -7.60 -5.20 -13.89
C CYS A 146 -6.37 -6.12 -13.89
N ARG A 147 -5.47 -5.89 -12.94
CA ARG A 147 -4.24 -6.69 -12.77
C ARG A 147 -4.50 -8.17 -12.49
N HIS A 148 -5.69 -8.52 -12.00
CA HIS A 148 -6.06 -9.89 -11.64
C HIS A 148 -6.99 -10.55 -12.67
N ALA A 149 -7.52 -9.78 -13.61
CA ALA A 149 -8.43 -10.25 -14.64
C ALA A 149 -8.19 -9.47 -15.93
N ALA A 150 -7.38 -10.04 -16.83
CA ALA A 150 -7.10 -9.44 -18.13
C ALA A 150 -8.42 -9.11 -18.85
N HIS A 151 -8.42 -8.00 -19.58
CA HIS A 151 -9.55 -7.49 -20.36
C HIS A 151 -10.76 -7.08 -19.52
N VAL A 152 -10.59 -6.85 -18.23
CA VAL A 152 -11.64 -6.31 -17.34
C VAL A 152 -11.24 -4.90 -16.90
N PRO A 153 -12.05 -3.86 -17.18
CA PRO A 153 -11.76 -2.51 -16.73
C PRO A 153 -11.89 -2.36 -15.21
N THR A 154 -11.10 -1.47 -14.64
CA THR A 154 -11.17 -1.06 -13.22
C THR A 154 -11.68 0.38 -13.11
N ASN A 155 -12.29 0.71 -11.96
CA ASN A 155 -12.58 2.10 -11.68
C ASN A 155 -11.34 2.76 -11.04
N THR A 156 -10.49 3.36 -11.86
CA THR A 156 -9.21 3.93 -11.40
C THR A 156 -9.36 5.08 -10.40
N ALA A 157 -10.43 5.85 -10.49
CA ALA A 157 -10.75 6.91 -9.53
C ALA A 157 -11.08 6.32 -8.15
N LYS A 158 -11.88 5.24 -8.12
CA LYS A 158 -12.17 4.47 -6.91
C LYS A 158 -10.90 3.90 -6.29
N GLU A 159 -10.09 3.19 -7.09
CA GLU A 159 -8.87 2.53 -6.64
C GLU A 159 -7.91 3.54 -5.97
N ALA A 160 -7.72 4.71 -6.60
CA ALA A 160 -6.88 5.76 -6.03
C ALA A 160 -7.39 6.28 -4.68
N ASP A 161 -8.69 6.49 -4.53
CA ASP A 161 -9.29 6.93 -3.26
C ASP A 161 -9.25 5.83 -2.18
N VAL A 162 -9.48 4.57 -2.56
CA VAL A 162 -9.37 3.41 -1.67
C VAL A 162 -7.95 3.33 -1.12
N ASP A 163 -6.95 3.35 -2.00
CA ASP A 163 -5.54 3.31 -1.61
C ASP A 163 -5.17 4.50 -0.71
N TYR A 164 -5.62 5.71 -1.06
CA TYR A 164 -5.36 6.92 -0.29
C TYR A 164 -5.94 6.85 1.12
N THR A 165 -7.21 6.46 1.25
CA THR A 165 -7.92 6.49 2.52
C THR A 165 -7.40 5.46 3.51
N HIS A 166 -7.07 4.24 3.05
CA HIS A 166 -6.45 3.22 3.89
C HIS A 166 -5.04 3.64 4.34
N GLU A 167 -4.19 4.13 3.43
CA GLU A 167 -2.84 4.59 3.76
C GLU A 167 -2.87 5.73 4.79
N ALA A 168 -3.70 6.75 4.54
CA ALA A 168 -3.81 7.91 5.41
C ALA A 168 -4.37 7.55 6.79
N ALA A 169 -5.36 6.64 6.85
CA ALA A 169 -5.92 6.17 8.10
C ALA A 169 -4.90 5.38 8.93
N ALA A 170 -4.21 4.42 8.32
CA ALA A 170 -3.22 3.59 9.01
C ALA A 170 -2.05 4.43 9.55
N LEU A 171 -1.44 5.26 8.70
CA LEU A 171 -0.32 6.13 9.12
C LEU A 171 -0.75 7.16 10.15
N GLY A 172 -1.95 7.75 10.00
CA GLY A 172 -2.53 8.66 10.98
C GLY A 172 -2.76 7.99 12.34
N HIS A 173 -3.24 6.75 12.35
CA HIS A 173 -3.47 5.97 13.56
C HIS A 173 -2.16 5.61 14.27
N LEU A 174 -1.16 5.11 13.52
CA LEU A 174 0.16 4.77 14.04
C LEU A 174 0.91 6.01 14.56
N HIS A 175 0.74 7.16 13.91
CA HIS A 175 1.27 8.43 14.39
C HIS A 175 0.69 8.81 15.76
N LYS A 176 -0.63 8.74 15.93
CA LYS A 176 -1.29 9.00 17.22
C LYS A 176 -0.85 7.99 18.29
N ALA A 177 -0.81 6.71 17.95
CA ALA A 177 -0.33 5.66 18.84
C ALA A 177 1.09 5.96 19.38
N ARG A 178 2.00 6.41 18.50
CA ARG A 178 3.34 6.83 18.89
C ARG A 178 3.34 8.06 19.80
N GLN A 179 2.50 9.07 19.53
CA GLN A 179 2.34 10.25 20.39
C GLN A 179 1.81 9.89 21.79
N SER A 180 0.99 8.84 21.88
CA SER A 180 0.52 8.27 23.16
C SER A 180 1.54 7.38 23.86
N GLY A 181 2.80 7.34 23.38
CA GLY A 181 3.90 6.61 24.02
C GLY A 181 4.06 5.15 23.58
N ARG A 182 3.31 4.66 22.60
CA ARG A 182 3.54 3.30 22.06
C ARG A 182 4.87 3.26 21.30
N THR A 183 5.69 2.27 21.64
CA THR A 183 7.02 2.05 21.05
C THR A 183 7.04 0.81 20.16
N GLY A 184 8.09 0.67 19.34
CA GLY A 184 8.30 -0.54 18.53
C GLY A 184 7.35 -0.71 17.33
N LEU A 185 6.58 0.31 16.94
CA LEU A 185 5.61 0.18 15.84
C LEU A 185 6.23 0.00 14.45
N CYS A 186 7.55 0.16 14.26
CA CYS A 186 8.22 -0.03 12.96
C CYS A 186 7.52 0.61 11.74
N ALA A 187 6.97 1.82 11.88
CA ALA A 187 6.28 2.54 10.80
C ALA A 187 6.99 3.88 10.51
N PRO A 188 6.90 4.43 9.28
CA PRO A 188 7.48 5.74 8.97
C PRO A 188 6.87 6.85 9.84
N LYS A 189 7.58 7.97 9.96
CA LYS A 189 6.93 9.22 10.41
C LYS A 189 5.90 9.64 9.37
N TYR A 190 4.74 10.07 9.86
CA TYR A 190 3.65 10.61 9.06
C TYR A 190 3.64 12.13 9.19
N PHE A 191 3.71 12.83 8.05
CA PHE A 191 3.68 14.29 7.96
C PHE A 191 2.32 14.82 7.48
N GLY A 192 1.29 13.98 7.54
CA GLY A 192 -0.08 14.37 7.24
C GLY A 192 -0.55 13.99 5.84
N SER A 193 -1.83 14.30 5.63
CA SER A 193 -2.57 14.11 4.40
C SER A 193 -2.80 15.45 3.73
N TRP A 194 -2.64 15.48 2.42
CA TRP A 194 -2.63 16.71 1.65
C TRP A 194 -3.39 16.56 0.34
N THR A 195 -3.79 17.69 -0.24
CA THR A 195 -4.45 17.77 -1.53
C THR A 195 -3.90 18.92 -2.35
N PHE A 196 -3.95 18.80 -3.67
CA PHE A 196 -3.61 19.87 -4.62
C PHE A 196 -4.44 19.72 -5.88
N SER A 197 -4.39 20.74 -6.75
CA SER A 197 -5.11 20.71 -8.03
C SER A 197 -4.17 20.78 -9.21
N LEU A 198 -4.42 19.94 -10.22
CA LEU A 198 -3.72 19.95 -11.50
C LEU A 198 -4.63 20.39 -12.65
N PRO A 199 -4.09 21.10 -13.65
CA PRO A 199 -4.86 21.43 -14.85
C PRO A 199 -5.15 20.16 -15.66
N ILE A 200 -6.32 20.11 -16.28
CA ILE A 200 -6.71 19.07 -17.23
C ILE A 200 -7.59 19.67 -18.32
N THR A 201 -7.44 19.19 -19.55
CA THR A 201 -8.35 19.54 -20.64
C THR A 201 -9.37 18.43 -20.76
N HIS A 202 -10.66 18.76 -20.74
CA HIS A 202 -11.73 17.78 -20.89
C HIS A 202 -12.89 18.38 -21.68
N MET A 203 -13.35 17.70 -22.72
CA MET A 203 -14.42 18.17 -23.62
C MET A 203 -14.14 19.58 -24.16
N GLY A 204 -12.88 19.84 -24.53
CA GLY A 204 -12.40 21.13 -25.04
C GLY A 204 -12.30 22.26 -23.99
N LYS A 205 -12.55 21.99 -22.70
CA LYS A 205 -12.50 22.98 -21.62
C LYS A 205 -11.27 22.76 -20.73
N LYS A 206 -10.62 23.85 -20.32
CA LYS A 206 -9.57 23.82 -19.30
C LYS A 206 -10.20 23.78 -17.92
N LEU A 207 -10.07 22.65 -17.25
CA LEU A 207 -10.57 22.38 -15.91
C LEU A 207 -9.41 22.13 -14.94
N LYS A 208 -9.75 21.89 -13.68
CA LYS A 208 -8.82 21.41 -12.65
C LYS A 208 -9.34 20.12 -12.08
N ARG A 209 -8.43 19.21 -11.75
CA ARG A 209 -8.72 17.98 -11.00
C ARG A 209 -7.97 17.98 -9.69
N SER A 210 -8.63 17.54 -8.63
CA SER A 210 -8.02 17.38 -7.31
C SER A 210 -7.21 16.09 -7.24
N VAL A 211 -6.12 16.10 -6.50
CA VAL A 211 -5.24 14.95 -6.28
C VAL A 211 -4.90 14.85 -4.81
N ARG A 212 -4.97 13.64 -4.25
CA ARG A 212 -4.63 13.37 -2.85
C ARG A 212 -3.21 12.86 -2.74
N LEU A 213 -2.55 13.17 -1.62
CA LEU A 213 -1.26 12.60 -1.29
C LEU A 213 -1.10 12.43 0.22
N VAL A 214 -0.19 11.52 0.58
CA VAL A 214 0.35 11.40 1.93
C VAL A 214 1.82 11.78 1.91
N LEU A 215 2.23 12.59 2.89
CA LEU A 215 3.64 12.85 3.17
C LEU A 215 4.13 11.96 4.30
N MET A 216 5.24 11.27 4.05
CA MET A 216 5.87 10.39 5.04
C MET A 216 7.39 10.49 5.01
N GLU A 217 8.03 9.94 6.02
CA GLU A 217 9.48 9.89 6.15
C GLU A 217 10.17 9.32 4.91
N ASN A 218 11.20 10.02 4.43
CA ASN A 218 12.11 9.45 3.45
C ASN A 218 13.09 8.50 4.13
N ILE A 219 12.73 7.22 4.18
CA ILE A 219 13.58 6.19 4.79
C ILE A 219 14.76 5.93 3.85
N LYS A 220 15.95 6.35 4.28
CA LYS A 220 17.19 6.07 3.56
C LYS A 220 17.52 4.59 3.73
N GLY A 221 17.60 3.83 2.65
CA GLY A 221 18.00 2.43 2.68
C GLY A 221 17.27 1.56 1.65
N PRO A 222 17.78 0.35 1.38
CA PRO A 222 17.12 -0.59 0.47
C PRO A 222 15.94 -1.30 1.15
N SER A 223 15.01 -1.81 0.36
CA SER A 223 14.07 -2.82 0.86
C SER A 223 14.76 -4.17 1.05
N ILE A 224 14.22 -5.04 1.91
CA ILE A 224 14.73 -6.41 2.06
C ILE A 224 14.78 -7.12 0.71
N ARG A 225 13.73 -6.98 -0.12
CA ARG A 225 13.69 -7.57 -1.46
C ARG A 225 14.85 -7.10 -2.33
N SER A 226 15.16 -5.80 -2.31
CA SER A 226 16.26 -5.23 -3.08
C SER A 226 17.60 -5.81 -2.65
N VAL A 227 17.82 -5.95 -1.33
CA VAL A 227 19.03 -6.62 -0.80
C VAL A 227 19.11 -8.07 -1.28
N CYS A 228 18.01 -8.83 -1.26
CA CYS A 228 18.00 -10.21 -1.75
C CYS A 228 18.32 -10.33 -3.26
N GLN A 229 18.03 -9.29 -4.05
CA GLN A 229 18.29 -9.25 -5.49
C GLN A 229 19.72 -8.83 -5.84
N ASP A 230 20.46 -8.25 -4.89
CA ASP A 230 21.85 -7.86 -5.03
C ASP A 230 22.75 -8.76 -4.16
N PRO A 231 23.46 -9.75 -4.76
CA PRO A 231 24.35 -10.63 -4.01
C PRO A 231 25.42 -9.90 -3.19
N ALA A 232 25.91 -8.75 -3.67
CA ALA A 232 26.92 -7.98 -2.94
C ALA A 232 26.31 -7.36 -1.68
N ALA A 233 25.12 -6.75 -1.79
CA ALA A 233 24.41 -6.23 -0.63
C ALA A 233 23.99 -7.34 0.35
N LEU A 234 23.52 -8.49 -0.13
CA LEU A 234 23.14 -9.63 0.71
C LEU A 234 24.33 -10.18 1.49
N SER A 235 25.52 -10.22 0.89
CA SER A 235 26.74 -10.71 1.53
C SER A 235 27.19 -9.89 2.75
N CYS A 236 26.69 -8.65 2.88
CA CYS A 236 26.91 -7.81 4.05
C CYS A 236 26.12 -8.26 5.29
N TYR A 237 25.19 -9.21 5.16
CA TYR A 237 24.35 -9.69 6.26
C TYR A 237 24.56 -11.20 6.46
N THR A 238 25.00 -11.59 7.64
CA THR A 238 25.02 -13.01 8.01
C THR A 238 23.60 -13.56 8.13
N GLN A 239 23.44 -14.88 8.14
CA GLN A 239 22.14 -15.49 8.44
C GLN A 239 21.59 -15.04 9.80
N GLN A 240 22.46 -14.89 10.80
CA GLN A 240 22.06 -14.42 12.12
C GLN A 240 21.54 -12.99 12.09
N ASP A 241 22.20 -12.10 11.33
CA ASP A 241 21.76 -10.71 11.15
C ASP A 241 20.38 -10.65 10.47
N ARG A 242 20.20 -11.43 9.40
CA ARG A 242 18.93 -11.52 8.66
C ARG A 242 17.79 -11.97 9.56
N LEU A 243 18.01 -13.00 10.38
CA LEU A 243 17.02 -13.50 11.33
C LEU A 243 16.77 -12.51 12.49
N ALA A 244 17.80 -11.79 12.96
CA ALA A 244 17.63 -10.75 13.97
C ALA A 244 16.78 -9.58 13.44
N ILE A 245 16.99 -9.17 12.19
CA ILE A 245 16.18 -8.16 11.51
C ILE A 245 14.75 -8.67 11.30
N LEU A 246 14.57 -9.92 10.84
CA LEU A 246 13.25 -10.53 10.69
C LEU A 246 12.50 -10.55 12.02
N ALA A 247 13.15 -10.89 13.13
CA ALA A 247 12.52 -10.84 14.45
C ALA A 247 12.00 -9.43 14.81
N LYS A 248 12.75 -8.37 14.47
CA LYS A 248 12.28 -6.98 14.64
C LYS A 248 11.09 -6.65 13.74
N VAL A 249 11.04 -7.19 12.51
CA VAL A 249 9.88 -7.05 11.61
C VAL A 249 8.64 -7.69 12.22
N LEU A 250 8.75 -8.93 12.70
CA LEU A 250 7.60 -9.66 13.30
C LEU A 250 7.12 -9.01 14.60
N ASP A 251 8.05 -8.56 15.46
CA ASP A 251 7.73 -7.79 16.66
C ASP A 251 7.01 -6.48 16.30
N GLY A 252 7.53 -5.74 15.32
CA GLY A 252 6.91 -4.51 14.83
C GLY A 252 5.50 -4.73 14.30
N PHE A 253 5.29 -5.79 13.52
CA PHE A 253 3.99 -6.16 12.97
C PHE A 253 2.96 -6.44 14.08
N VAL A 254 3.27 -7.31 15.06
CA VAL A 254 2.31 -7.62 16.13
C VAL A 254 2.02 -6.42 17.03
N ARG A 255 2.97 -5.48 17.17
CA ARG A 255 2.74 -4.21 17.89
C ARG A 255 1.84 -3.27 17.12
N GLN A 256 1.95 -3.19 15.79
CA GLN A 256 0.98 -2.44 14.98
C GLN A 256 -0.42 -3.07 15.07
N TRP A 257 -0.49 -4.40 15.01
CA TRP A 257 -1.74 -5.14 15.16
C TRP A 257 -2.40 -4.86 16.52
N HIS A 258 -1.63 -4.97 17.61
CA HIS A 258 -2.05 -4.58 18.96
C HIS A 258 -2.44 -3.09 19.04
N ALA A 259 -1.79 -2.25 18.24
CA ALA A 259 -2.14 -0.85 18.15
C ALA A 259 -3.46 -0.58 17.42
N GLY A 260 -4.01 -1.56 16.72
CA GLY A 260 -5.28 -1.47 15.99
C GLY A 260 -5.13 -1.39 14.47
N VAL A 261 -3.95 -1.71 13.94
CA VAL A 261 -3.65 -1.64 12.50
C VAL A 261 -3.16 -2.99 11.99
N ASP A 262 -3.91 -3.55 11.04
CA ASP A 262 -3.50 -4.70 10.25
C ASP A 262 -3.02 -4.20 8.87
N GLN A 263 -1.74 -4.35 8.56
CA GLN A 263 -1.20 -3.85 7.29
C GLN A 263 -1.57 -4.72 6.07
N ARG A 264 -1.92 -6.01 6.28
CA ARG A 264 -2.37 -6.99 5.26
C ARG A 264 -1.44 -7.34 4.09
N ASP A 265 -0.26 -6.73 3.96
CA ASP A 265 0.72 -7.03 2.92
C ASP A 265 2.16 -7.08 3.48
N LEU A 266 2.37 -7.92 4.50
CA LEU A 266 3.68 -8.11 5.10
C LEU A 266 4.58 -8.90 4.15
N ALA A 267 5.40 -8.18 3.39
CA ALA A 267 6.33 -8.75 2.42
C ALA A 267 7.69 -8.05 2.43
N SER A 268 8.74 -8.75 1.97
CA SER A 268 10.10 -8.20 1.90
C SER A 268 10.24 -6.92 1.06
N ARG A 269 9.34 -6.70 0.09
CA ARG A 269 9.27 -5.46 -0.70
C ARG A 269 8.79 -4.25 0.11
N ASN A 270 8.02 -4.49 1.17
CA ASN A 270 7.39 -3.46 2.00
C ASN A 270 8.16 -3.21 3.31
N VAL A 271 9.36 -3.77 3.45
CA VAL A 271 10.24 -3.53 4.60
C VAL A 271 11.51 -2.83 4.13
N ILE A 272 11.70 -1.57 4.54
CA ILE A 272 12.89 -0.77 4.23
C ILE A 272 13.87 -0.85 5.41
N LEU A 273 15.15 -1.09 5.12
CA LEU A 273 16.22 -1.19 6.10
C LEU A 273 16.89 0.17 6.33
N ARG A 274 16.47 0.86 7.38
CA ARG A 274 17.03 2.15 7.79
C ARG A 274 18.39 1.95 8.47
N PRO A 275 19.47 2.62 8.04
CA PRO A 275 20.71 2.66 8.79
C PRO A 275 20.46 3.11 10.23
N SER A 276 20.87 2.30 11.20
CA SER A 276 20.82 2.67 12.61
C SER A 276 22.09 3.41 12.99
N SER A 277 21.97 4.49 13.76
CA SER A 277 23.11 5.20 14.33
C SER A 277 23.63 4.54 15.62
N SER A 278 22.82 3.69 16.25
CA SER A 278 23.07 3.11 17.57
C SER A 278 23.33 1.60 17.55
N SER A 279 23.00 0.93 16.44
CA SER A 279 23.17 -0.52 16.26
C SER A 279 23.97 -0.81 14.99
N SER A 280 24.73 -1.91 15.01
CA SER A 280 25.35 -2.45 13.79
C SER A 280 24.33 -2.94 12.76
N LEU A 281 23.12 -3.27 13.20
CA LEU A 281 22.04 -3.73 12.33
C LEU A 281 21.08 -2.59 11.98
N PRO A 282 20.62 -2.52 10.72
CA PRO A 282 19.59 -1.56 10.35
C PRO A 282 18.28 -1.80 11.11
N GLU A 283 17.50 -0.73 11.21
CA GLU A 283 16.15 -0.76 11.77
C GLU A 283 15.14 -1.01 10.64
N PRO A 284 14.33 -2.08 10.71
CA PRO A 284 13.31 -2.32 9.71
C PRO A 284 12.14 -1.35 9.89
N VAL A 285 11.62 -0.85 8.78
CA VAL A 285 10.45 0.01 8.71
C VAL A 285 9.47 -0.56 7.70
N LEU A 286 8.27 -0.89 8.17
CA LEU A 286 7.15 -1.37 7.35
C LEU A 286 6.46 -0.18 6.68
N VAL A 287 6.31 -0.27 5.36
CA VAL A 287 5.67 0.74 4.49
C VAL A 287 4.53 0.10 3.69
N ASP A 288 3.86 0.90 2.87
CA ASP A 288 2.79 0.50 1.95
C ASP A 288 1.51 0.02 2.67
N TYR A 289 0.72 0.98 3.16
CA TYR A 289 -0.49 0.74 3.93
C TYR A 289 -1.78 0.93 3.12
N ASN A 290 -1.71 0.90 1.78
CA ASN A 290 -2.87 1.08 0.92
C ASN A 290 -3.90 -0.04 1.04
N ALA A 291 -3.47 -1.22 1.49
CA ALA A 291 -4.35 -2.33 1.85
C ALA A 291 -4.64 -2.39 3.35
N ALA A 292 -4.12 -1.51 4.20
CA ALA A 292 -4.21 -1.69 5.65
C ALA A 292 -5.63 -1.49 6.21
N VAL A 293 -6.01 -2.22 7.26
CA VAL A 293 -7.24 -2.01 8.02
C VAL A 293 -6.92 -1.36 9.35
N VAL A 294 -7.64 -0.28 9.67
CA VAL A 294 -7.70 0.28 11.02
C VAL A 294 -8.97 -0.24 11.69
N PHE A 295 -8.82 -1.12 12.67
CA PHE A 295 -9.95 -1.84 13.29
C PHE A 295 -11.03 -0.89 13.83
N GLU A 296 -10.61 0.19 14.50
CA GLU A 296 -11.54 1.20 15.06
C GLU A 296 -12.36 1.95 14.00
N LEU A 297 -11.91 1.94 12.74
CA LEU A 297 -12.63 2.53 11.60
C LEU A 297 -13.35 1.46 10.76
N SER A 298 -13.31 0.20 11.19
CA SER A 298 -14.03 -0.91 10.57
C SER A 298 -15.39 -1.12 11.24
N ARG A 299 -16.25 -1.91 10.60
CA ARG A 299 -17.56 -2.31 11.15
C ARG A 299 -17.45 -3.15 12.43
N TYR A 300 -16.27 -3.67 12.74
CA TYR A 300 -16.03 -4.51 13.92
C TYR A 300 -15.57 -3.69 15.14
N GLY A 301 -15.18 -2.43 14.97
CA GLY A 301 -14.59 -1.63 16.04
C GLY A 301 -13.27 -2.23 16.53
N LYS A 302 -12.99 -2.10 17.84
CA LYS A 302 -11.72 -2.59 18.41
C LYS A 302 -11.62 -4.12 18.32
N ALA A 303 -10.52 -4.62 17.75
CA ALA A 303 -10.19 -6.03 17.80
C ALA A 303 -9.89 -6.48 19.25
N PRO A 304 -10.21 -7.72 19.65
CA PRO A 304 -9.96 -8.22 21.00
C PRO A 304 -8.50 -8.05 21.45
N CYS A 305 -7.54 -8.28 20.55
CA CYS A 305 -6.12 -8.12 20.84
C CYS A 305 -5.73 -6.69 21.25
N GLN A 306 -6.49 -5.66 20.86
CA GLN A 306 -6.22 -4.27 21.29
C GLN A 306 -6.57 -4.04 22.77
N LEU A 307 -7.38 -4.93 23.35
CA LEU A 307 -7.82 -4.86 24.74
C LEU A 307 -6.86 -5.61 25.67
N ASP A 308 -6.00 -6.46 25.11
CA ASP A 308 -5.02 -7.21 25.88
C ASP A 308 -3.92 -6.28 26.43
N PRO A 309 -3.37 -6.55 27.63
CA PRO A 309 -2.29 -5.74 28.20
C PRO A 309 -0.99 -5.76 27.38
N LEU A 310 -0.76 -6.85 26.64
CA LEU A 310 0.45 -7.09 25.85
C LEU A 310 0.08 -7.48 24.42
N PRO A 311 0.96 -7.18 23.43
CA PRO A 311 0.78 -7.65 22.07
C PRO A 311 0.77 -9.18 21.99
N VAL A 312 0.07 -9.73 21.00
CA VAL A 312 0.10 -11.17 20.71
C VAL A 312 1.54 -11.64 20.50
N ASN A 313 1.87 -12.82 21.01
CA ASN A 313 3.20 -13.40 20.82
C ASN A 313 3.43 -13.71 19.33
N PRO A 314 4.51 -13.20 18.69
CA PRO A 314 4.83 -13.51 17.29
C PRO A 314 4.90 -15.00 17.00
N MET A 315 5.35 -15.82 17.95
CA MET A 315 5.31 -17.27 17.82
C MET A 315 3.90 -17.77 17.54
N LYS A 316 2.91 -17.32 18.32
CA LYS A 316 1.50 -17.72 18.16
C LYS A 316 0.91 -17.16 16.86
N PHE A 317 1.25 -15.93 16.50
CA PHE A 317 0.69 -15.27 15.31
C PHE A 317 1.19 -15.88 13.99
N PHE A 318 2.50 -16.17 13.91
CA PHE A 318 3.14 -16.64 12.69
C PHE A 318 3.38 -18.16 12.66
N TRP A 319 2.83 -18.92 13.62
CA TRP A 319 3.15 -20.35 13.81
C TRP A 319 2.91 -21.20 12.55
N ASP A 320 1.80 -20.95 11.87
CA ASP A 320 1.36 -21.69 10.69
C ASP A 320 1.56 -20.89 9.38
N MET A 321 2.29 -19.77 9.44
CA MET A 321 2.52 -18.91 8.29
C MET A 321 3.81 -19.30 7.56
N SER A 322 3.72 -19.33 6.23
CA SER A 322 4.90 -19.42 5.37
C SER A 322 5.60 -18.06 5.26
N PHE A 323 6.93 -18.06 5.26
CA PHE A 323 7.76 -16.88 5.02
C PHE A 323 8.20 -16.76 3.55
N ALA A 324 7.40 -17.26 2.61
CA ALA A 324 7.71 -17.23 1.17
C ALA A 324 7.93 -15.80 0.64
N GLU A 325 7.20 -14.81 1.15
CA GLU A 325 7.39 -13.38 0.80
C GLU A 325 8.75 -12.81 1.26
N PHE A 326 9.51 -13.56 2.06
CA PHE A 326 10.87 -13.26 2.50
C PHE A 326 11.90 -14.26 1.91
N ALA A 327 11.56 -14.94 0.82
CA ALA A 327 12.49 -15.82 0.10
C ALA A 327 13.80 -15.08 -0.24
N GLY A 328 14.93 -15.76 -0.06
CA GLY A 328 16.28 -15.19 -0.17
C GLY A 328 16.76 -14.48 1.09
N TRP A 329 15.85 -14.01 1.96
CA TRP A 329 16.21 -13.46 3.27
C TRP A 329 16.23 -14.53 4.36
N THR A 330 15.23 -15.42 4.35
CA THR A 330 15.14 -16.55 5.27
C THR A 330 16.00 -17.73 4.82
N PRO A 331 16.34 -18.66 5.74
CA PRO A 331 17.02 -19.90 5.38
C PRO A 331 16.21 -20.71 4.37
N SER A 332 16.87 -21.27 3.35
CA SER A 332 16.22 -21.99 2.24
C SER A 332 15.39 -23.18 2.70
N GLU A 333 15.80 -23.83 3.78
CA GLU A 333 15.13 -24.98 4.39
C GLU A 333 13.71 -24.66 4.90
N TRP A 334 13.40 -23.38 5.17
CA TRP A 334 12.04 -22.97 5.56
C TRP A 334 11.04 -23.08 4.41
N GLY A 335 11.50 -22.98 3.15
CA GLY A 335 10.63 -23.09 1.98
C GLY A 335 10.04 -24.49 1.80
N ASN A 336 10.68 -25.51 2.36
CA ASN A 336 10.27 -26.92 2.22
C ASN A 336 9.63 -27.49 3.49
N SER A 337 9.65 -26.77 4.61
CA SER A 337 9.25 -27.29 5.92
C SER A 337 8.96 -26.17 6.90
N LEU A 338 7.69 -26.03 7.33
CA LEU A 338 7.27 -25.06 8.35
C LEU A 338 7.90 -25.38 9.71
N ARG A 339 8.29 -26.63 9.94
CA ARG A 339 8.88 -27.07 11.21
C ARG A 339 10.17 -26.31 11.55
N HIS A 340 10.97 -25.94 10.55
CA HIS A 340 12.21 -25.19 10.79
C HIS A 340 11.94 -23.75 11.23
N SER A 341 10.98 -23.06 10.62
CA SER A 341 10.58 -21.71 11.04
C SER A 341 9.89 -21.73 12.41
N GLN A 342 9.05 -22.74 12.69
CA GLN A 342 8.41 -22.92 14.00
C GLN A 342 9.43 -23.14 15.12
N ARG A 343 10.50 -23.91 14.89
CA ARG A 343 11.58 -24.09 15.87
C ARG A 343 12.25 -22.75 16.19
N TRP A 344 12.56 -21.98 15.15
CA TRP A 344 13.15 -20.65 15.31
C TRP A 344 12.20 -19.69 16.04
N LEU A 345 10.91 -19.66 15.69
CA LEU A 345 9.89 -18.85 16.38
C LEU A 345 9.80 -19.22 17.87
N LYS A 346 9.81 -20.52 18.19
CA LYS A 346 9.78 -21.02 19.58
C LYS A 346 11.00 -20.60 20.36
N GLU A 347 12.19 -20.74 19.79
CA GLU A 347 13.43 -20.29 20.43
C GLU A 347 13.45 -18.77 20.64
N ARG A 348 13.04 -18.01 19.61
CA ARG A 348 13.13 -16.56 19.60
C ARG A 348 12.10 -15.89 20.51
N PHE A 349 10.84 -16.32 20.46
CA PHE A 349 9.71 -15.65 21.11
C PHE A 349 9.04 -16.49 22.21
N GLY A 350 9.42 -17.76 22.36
CA GLY A 350 9.03 -18.62 23.50
C GLY A 350 10.06 -18.65 24.64
N GLY A 351 11.25 -18.08 24.43
CA GLY A 351 12.33 -17.99 25.42
C GLY A 351 12.28 -16.71 26.25
N LYS A 352 13.44 -16.04 26.38
CA LYS A 352 13.61 -14.83 27.21
C LYS A 352 12.68 -13.67 26.81
N GLU A 353 12.33 -13.58 25.53
CA GLU A 353 11.48 -12.51 25.00
C GLU A 353 9.97 -12.75 25.25
N ALA A 354 9.58 -13.95 25.72
CA ALA A 354 8.17 -14.32 25.86
C ALA A 354 7.38 -13.38 26.80
N SER A 355 8.04 -12.83 27.82
CA SER A 355 7.42 -11.89 28.77
C SER A 355 7.01 -10.55 28.15
N ASN A 356 7.47 -10.24 26.93
CA ASN A 356 7.10 -9.02 26.22
C ASN A 356 5.74 -9.14 25.51
N TYR A 357 5.13 -10.32 25.54
CA TYR A 357 3.93 -10.66 24.78
C TYR A 357 2.86 -11.34 25.64
N ALA A 358 1.63 -11.38 25.13
CA ALA A 358 0.57 -12.16 25.72
C ALA A 358 0.97 -13.66 25.82
N PRO A 359 0.64 -14.35 26.92
CA PRO A 359 0.95 -15.76 27.08
C PRO A 359 0.39 -16.63 25.95
N VAL A 360 1.13 -17.68 25.59
CA VAL A 360 0.65 -18.71 24.68
C VAL A 360 -0.06 -19.76 25.51
N ASP A 361 -1.38 -19.69 25.49
CA ASP A 361 -2.35 -20.47 26.28
C ASP A 361 -2.69 -21.84 25.67
N VAL A 362 -2.28 -22.07 24.42
CA VAL A 362 -2.49 -23.33 23.69
C VAL A 362 -1.15 -23.97 23.36
N GLU A 363 -1.06 -25.29 23.49
CA GLU A 363 0.12 -26.02 23.05
C GLU A 363 0.18 -26.01 21.51
N LEU A 364 1.17 -25.31 20.97
CA LEU A 364 1.39 -25.22 19.53
C LEU A 364 2.10 -26.48 19.03
N GLN A 365 1.43 -27.22 18.16
CA GLN A 365 1.97 -28.45 17.57
C GLN A 365 2.86 -28.10 16.37
N PHE A 366 4.00 -28.78 16.27
CA PHE A 366 4.86 -28.62 15.09
C PHE A 366 4.20 -29.24 13.86
N ALA A 367 4.37 -28.60 12.71
CA ALA A 367 4.02 -29.19 11.43
C ALA A 367 4.77 -30.50 11.23
N GLU A 368 4.07 -31.51 10.69
CA GLU A 368 4.63 -32.83 10.43
C GLU A 368 5.66 -32.82 9.29
N TYR A 369 5.55 -31.84 8.38
CA TYR A 369 6.42 -31.67 7.20
C TYR A 369 6.93 -30.23 7.10
#